data_AF-W8C5B8-F1
#
_entry.id   AF-W8C5B8-F1
#
_cell.length_a   1.000
_cell.length_b   1.000
_cell.length_c   1.000
_cell.angle_alpha   90.00
_cell.angle_beta   90.00
_cell.angle_gamma   90.00
#
_symmetry.space_group_name_H-M   'P 1'
#
loop_
_entity.id
_entity.type
_entity.pdbx_description
1 polymer ?
#
loop_
_entity_poly.entity_id
_entity_poly.type
_entity_poly.pdbx_seq_one_letter_code
_entity_poly.pdbx_strand_id
1 'polypeptide(L)'
;MNNVVGIFDKLNKLVDESPPVDQPTRFGNKGYRVWARKMHRDIFVFLKDALPQEKCDLFSELGAYLSESFGNSVRIDYGTGHELSFIFFLCALFKAEIFSEEDSVACALRLFNSYLLFVRRLQKEYHLEPAGSQGVWSLDDFQFVPFIWGSAQLAFSSPFEPARFLDEEIINEYKDDYLFIGCIDYINQVKTGHFAEHSNQLWSISAVPSWTKINSGLVKMYQKEILSKYPIMQHALFGKLLRFDPVTPGTALPVARLGFIHPTSTSSSSTSRMGSQVLELKKLDTDGGNSTESSKSEDLNEGQKVEADPTSKSH
;
A
#
# COMPACT_ATOMS: atom_id res chain seq x y z
N MET A 1 -14.38 5.68 12.53
CA MET A 1 -13.45 4.55 12.25
C MET A 1 -13.94 3.18 12.76
N ASN A 2 -14.06 2.94 14.08
CA ASN A 2 -14.35 1.61 14.64
C ASN A 2 -15.60 0.92 14.05
N ASN A 3 -16.70 1.66 13.89
CA ASN A 3 -17.94 1.09 13.35
C ASN A 3 -17.79 0.61 11.91
N VAL A 4 -17.02 1.33 11.09
CA VAL A 4 -16.75 0.96 9.69
C VAL A 4 -15.86 -0.29 9.63
N VAL A 5 -14.85 -0.38 10.50
CA VAL A 5 -14.03 -1.60 10.64
C VAL A 5 -14.90 -2.78 11.08
N GLY A 6 -15.86 -2.57 11.99
CA GLY A 6 -16.79 -3.61 12.46
C GLY A 6 -17.71 -4.19 11.39
N ILE A 7 -17.80 -3.58 10.19
CA ILE A 7 -18.49 -4.21 9.05
C ILE A 7 -17.79 -5.52 8.67
N PHE A 8 -16.46 -5.58 8.77
CA PHE A 8 -15.70 -6.79 8.42
C PHE A 8 -15.99 -7.96 9.37
N ASP A 9 -16.35 -7.72 10.63
CA ASP A 9 -16.77 -8.79 11.54
C ASP A 9 -18.09 -9.42 11.06
N LYS A 10 -19.04 -8.57 10.65
CA LYS A 10 -20.31 -9.03 10.06
C LYS A 10 -20.07 -9.80 8.75
N LEU A 11 -19.18 -9.30 7.88
CA LEU A 11 -18.83 -9.97 6.62
C LEU A 11 -18.12 -11.31 6.83
N ASN A 12 -17.22 -11.39 7.81
CA ASN A 12 -16.54 -12.63 8.19
C ASN A 12 -17.55 -13.68 8.68
N LYS A 13 -18.53 -13.28 9.49
CA LYS A 13 -19.61 -14.17 9.91
C LYS A 13 -20.40 -14.73 8.73
N LEU A 14 -20.64 -13.92 7.69
CA LEU A 14 -21.30 -14.41 6.47
C LEU A 14 -20.46 -15.49 5.76
N VAL A 15 -19.13 -15.41 5.81
CA VAL A 15 -18.23 -16.44 5.27
C VAL A 15 -18.38 -17.74 6.06
N ASP A 16 -18.36 -17.66 7.40
CA ASP A 16 -18.56 -18.82 8.29
C ASP A 16 -19.89 -19.54 8.00
N GLU A 17 -20.94 -18.77 7.74
CA GLU A 17 -22.28 -19.30 7.42
C GLU A 17 -22.43 -19.77 5.96
N SER A 18 -21.39 -19.63 5.13
CA SER A 18 -21.43 -19.93 3.70
C SER A 18 -20.20 -20.76 3.30
N PRO A 19 -20.01 -21.96 3.88
CA PRO A 19 -18.80 -22.74 3.68
C PRO A 19 -18.61 -23.14 2.20
N PRO A 20 -17.36 -23.42 1.79
CA PRO A 20 -17.07 -24.01 0.49
C PRO A 20 -17.88 -25.29 0.27
N VAL A 21 -18.34 -25.48 -0.96
CA VAL A 21 -19.03 -26.72 -1.34
C VAL A 21 -18.08 -27.68 -2.03
N ASP A 22 -18.30 -28.98 -1.83
CA ASP A 22 -17.60 -30.00 -2.61
C ASP A 22 -18.01 -29.87 -4.08
N GLN A 23 -17.01 -29.77 -4.95
CA GLN A 23 -17.21 -29.58 -6.38
C GLN A 23 -16.09 -30.24 -7.17
N PRO A 24 -16.40 -30.83 -8.35
CA PRO A 24 -15.39 -31.49 -9.17
C PRO A 24 -14.42 -30.52 -9.86
N THR A 25 -14.76 -29.22 -9.89
CA THR A 25 -13.98 -28.20 -10.62
C THR A 25 -12.95 -27.53 -9.71
N ARG A 26 -11.72 -27.42 -10.20
CA ARG A 26 -10.61 -26.69 -9.54
C ARG A 26 -10.72 -25.16 -9.59
N PHE A 27 -11.67 -24.63 -10.37
CA PHE A 27 -11.95 -23.19 -10.47
C PHE A 27 -12.72 -22.70 -9.24
N GLY A 28 -13.06 -21.40 -9.21
CA GLY A 28 -13.71 -20.75 -8.07
C GLY A 28 -14.85 -21.56 -7.43
N ASN A 29 -14.87 -21.59 -6.10
CA ASN A 29 -15.82 -22.36 -5.32
C ASN A 29 -17.22 -21.74 -5.33
N LYS A 30 -18.24 -22.53 -5.66
CA LYS A 30 -19.64 -22.05 -5.76
C LYS A 30 -20.22 -21.55 -4.43
N GLY A 31 -19.63 -21.90 -3.28
CA GLY A 31 -19.96 -21.33 -1.97
C GLY A 31 -19.87 -19.81 -1.95
N TYR A 32 -18.96 -19.22 -2.75
CA TYR A 32 -18.85 -17.77 -2.91
C TYR A 32 -20.15 -17.12 -3.42
N ARG A 33 -20.92 -17.79 -4.28
CA ARG A 33 -22.20 -17.26 -4.76
C ARG A 33 -23.25 -17.17 -3.65
N VAL A 34 -23.20 -18.09 -2.70
CA VAL A 34 -24.07 -18.08 -1.52
C VAL A 34 -23.66 -16.91 -0.62
N TRP A 35 -22.37 -16.77 -0.35
CA TRP A 35 -21.82 -15.64 0.41
C TRP A 35 -22.17 -14.30 -0.24
N ALA A 36 -21.89 -14.11 -1.53
CA ALA A 36 -22.11 -12.87 -2.26
C ALA A 36 -23.59 -12.46 -2.26
N ARG A 37 -24.52 -13.43 -2.36
CA ARG A 37 -25.96 -13.16 -2.25
C ARG A 37 -26.34 -12.62 -0.87
N LYS A 38 -25.81 -13.21 0.21
CA LYS A 38 -26.03 -12.70 1.58
C LYS A 38 -25.42 -11.33 1.76
N MET A 39 -24.19 -11.12 1.27
CA MET A 39 -23.50 -9.84 1.31
C MET A 39 -24.32 -8.75 0.61
N HIS A 40 -24.77 -8.96 -0.64
CA HIS A 40 -25.60 -7.97 -1.35
C HIS A 40 -26.93 -7.66 -0.66
N ARG A 41 -27.51 -8.63 0.05
CA ARG A 41 -28.72 -8.42 0.85
C ARG A 41 -28.46 -7.52 2.06
N ASP A 42 -27.35 -7.73 2.76
CA ASP A 42 -27.11 -7.18 4.09
C ASP A 42 -26.18 -5.95 4.11
N ILE A 43 -25.36 -5.73 3.06
CA ILE A 43 -24.28 -4.74 3.08
C ILE A 43 -24.80 -3.31 3.32
N PHE A 44 -25.94 -2.95 2.75
CA PHE A 44 -26.57 -1.63 2.97
C PHE A 44 -27.09 -1.46 4.40
N VAL A 45 -27.55 -2.55 5.03
CA VAL A 45 -27.95 -2.54 6.45
C VAL A 45 -26.71 -2.37 7.32
N PHE A 46 -25.65 -3.13 7.05
CA PHE A 46 -24.39 -3.02 7.80
C PHE A 46 -23.80 -1.62 7.70
N LEU A 47 -23.87 -1.03 6.51
CA LEU A 47 -23.41 0.34 6.27
C LEU A 47 -24.27 1.36 7.02
N LYS A 48 -25.60 1.24 6.96
CA LYS A 48 -26.52 2.12 7.69
C LYS A 48 -26.27 2.10 9.19
N ASP A 49 -26.01 0.93 9.76
CA ASP A 49 -25.69 0.80 11.19
C ASP A 49 -24.33 1.42 11.55
N ALA A 50 -23.39 1.44 10.60
CA ALA A 50 -22.02 1.87 10.83
C ALA A 50 -21.80 3.39 10.63
N LEU A 51 -22.67 4.05 9.86
CA LEU A 51 -22.51 5.44 9.44
C LEU A 51 -23.47 6.41 10.14
N PRO A 52 -23.11 7.70 10.25
CA PRO A 52 -24.00 8.72 10.81
C PRO A 52 -25.31 8.83 10.02
N GLN A 53 -26.45 8.84 10.73
CA GLN A 53 -27.78 8.81 10.12
C GLN A 53 -28.12 10.11 9.38
N GLU A 54 -27.40 11.19 9.67
CA GLU A 54 -27.46 12.49 8.99
C GLU A 54 -26.95 12.42 7.54
N LYS A 55 -26.18 11.38 7.18
CA LYS A 55 -25.61 11.16 5.84
C LYS A 55 -26.43 10.14 5.02
N CYS A 56 -27.70 9.95 5.37
CA CYS A 56 -28.55 8.89 4.79
C CYS A 56 -28.76 9.01 3.28
N ASP A 57 -28.71 10.23 2.73
CA ASP A 57 -28.80 10.49 1.30
C ASP A 57 -27.62 9.91 0.51
N LEU A 58 -26.51 9.59 1.19
CA LEU A 58 -25.28 9.05 0.59
C LEU A 58 -25.16 7.53 0.72
N PHE A 59 -26.05 6.86 1.48
CA PHE A 59 -25.92 5.43 1.77
C PHE A 59 -26.02 4.55 0.53
N SER A 60 -26.85 4.94 -0.45
CA SER A 60 -26.96 4.19 -1.71
C SER A 60 -25.66 4.20 -2.50
N GLU A 61 -25.00 5.36 -2.60
CA GLU A 61 -23.73 5.51 -3.35
C GLU A 61 -22.57 4.83 -2.60
N LEU A 62 -22.44 5.07 -1.29
CA LEU A 62 -21.43 4.42 -0.45
C LEU A 62 -21.58 2.89 -0.44
N GLY A 63 -22.82 2.41 -0.35
CA GLY A 63 -23.13 0.98 -0.36
C GLY A 63 -22.81 0.32 -1.69
N ALA A 64 -23.01 1.02 -2.82
CA ALA A 64 -22.64 0.52 -4.13
C ALA A 64 -21.12 0.35 -4.29
N TYR A 65 -20.31 1.31 -3.81
CA TYR A 65 -18.85 1.14 -3.81
C TYR A 65 -18.41 -0.04 -2.96
N LEU A 66 -18.96 -0.16 -1.75
CA LEU A 66 -18.62 -1.23 -0.84
C LEU A 66 -19.07 -2.61 -1.36
N SER A 67 -20.26 -2.72 -1.97
CA SER A 67 -20.75 -4.00 -2.51
C SER A 67 -19.90 -4.51 -3.66
N GLU A 68 -19.40 -3.62 -4.52
CA GLU A 68 -18.53 -3.98 -5.65
C GLU A 68 -17.08 -4.27 -5.24
N SER A 69 -16.73 -4.11 -3.95
CA SER A 69 -15.35 -4.24 -3.46
C SER A 69 -14.87 -5.68 -3.28
N PHE A 70 -15.73 -6.70 -3.44
CA PHE A 70 -15.43 -8.05 -2.94
C PHE A 70 -15.36 -9.15 -4.00
N GLY A 71 -15.33 -8.79 -5.29
CA GLY A 71 -15.27 -9.74 -6.40
C GLY A 71 -16.59 -9.89 -7.17
N ASN A 72 -16.60 -10.76 -8.19
CA ASN A 72 -17.78 -11.00 -9.03
C ASN A 72 -18.39 -12.38 -8.77
N SER A 73 -19.66 -12.44 -8.37
CA SER A 73 -20.35 -13.70 -8.06
C SER A 73 -20.54 -14.65 -9.25
N VAL A 74 -20.65 -14.13 -10.46
CA VAL A 74 -20.86 -14.97 -11.65
C VAL A 74 -19.56 -15.64 -12.04
N ARG A 75 -18.49 -14.84 -12.16
CA ARG A 75 -17.15 -15.29 -12.57
C ARG A 75 -16.37 -15.95 -11.44
N ILE A 76 -16.73 -15.67 -10.18
CA ILE A 76 -16.02 -16.14 -8.97
C ILE A 76 -14.56 -15.69 -9.01
N ASP A 77 -14.37 -14.41 -9.34
CA ASP A 77 -13.08 -13.76 -9.46
C ASP A 77 -12.99 -12.50 -8.59
N TYR A 78 -11.76 -12.08 -8.30
CA TYR A 78 -11.44 -10.83 -7.63
C TYR A 78 -10.18 -10.24 -8.29
N GLY A 79 -10.03 -8.92 -8.26
CA GLY A 79 -8.84 -8.25 -8.78
C GLY A 79 -8.82 -6.77 -8.47
N THR A 80 -7.90 -6.05 -9.11
CA THR A 80 -7.61 -4.63 -8.84
C THR A 80 -8.78 -3.69 -9.13
N GLY A 81 -9.74 -4.09 -9.97
CA GLY A 81 -10.99 -3.32 -10.16
C GLY A 81 -11.89 -3.33 -8.92
N HIS A 82 -11.92 -4.44 -8.18
CA HIS A 82 -12.65 -4.55 -6.91
C HIS A 82 -11.91 -3.81 -5.79
N GLU A 83 -10.57 -3.90 -5.75
CA GLU A 83 -9.74 -3.05 -4.90
C GLU A 83 -10.01 -1.57 -5.16
N LEU A 84 -10.11 -1.16 -6.42
CA LEU A 84 -10.43 0.21 -6.81
C LEU A 84 -11.82 0.64 -6.32
N SER A 85 -12.83 -0.23 -6.36
CA SER A 85 -14.15 0.06 -5.76
C SER A 85 -14.05 0.29 -4.25
N PHE A 86 -13.16 -0.43 -3.55
CA PHE A 86 -12.92 -0.15 -2.13
C PHE A 86 -12.20 1.19 -1.93
N ILE A 87 -11.24 1.55 -2.78
CA ILE A 87 -10.63 2.88 -2.76
C ILE A 87 -11.66 3.98 -3.02
N PHE A 88 -12.62 3.76 -3.92
CA PHE A 88 -13.73 4.68 -4.16
C PHE A 88 -14.60 4.82 -2.92
N PHE A 89 -14.90 3.72 -2.22
CA PHE A 89 -15.58 3.75 -0.93
C PHE A 89 -14.81 4.58 0.10
N LEU A 90 -13.49 4.38 0.24
CA LEU A 90 -12.66 5.17 1.15
C LEU A 90 -12.71 6.66 0.78
N CYS A 91 -12.44 7.02 -0.47
CA CYS A 91 -12.51 8.40 -0.94
C CYS A 91 -13.89 9.04 -0.71
N ALA A 92 -14.95 8.26 -0.92
CA ALA A 92 -16.32 8.71 -0.70
C ALA A 92 -16.61 8.99 0.79
N LEU A 93 -16.03 8.23 1.73
CA LEU A 93 -16.15 8.52 3.18
C LEU A 93 -15.53 9.88 3.54
N PHE A 94 -14.38 10.24 2.98
CA PHE A 94 -13.78 11.57 3.19
C PHE A 94 -14.58 12.68 2.50
N LYS A 95 -15.03 12.46 1.25
CA LYS A 95 -15.86 13.44 0.53
C LYS A 95 -17.23 13.66 1.16
N ALA A 96 -17.77 12.64 1.83
CA ALA A 96 -18.99 12.72 2.60
C ALA A 96 -18.78 13.37 3.97
N GLU A 97 -17.54 13.72 4.34
CA GLU A 97 -17.16 14.24 5.66
C GLU A 97 -17.55 13.29 6.79
N ILE A 98 -17.55 11.98 6.52
CA ILE A 98 -17.69 10.94 7.55
C ILE A 98 -16.34 10.73 8.24
N PHE A 99 -15.26 10.79 7.47
CA PHE A 99 -13.88 10.84 7.96
C PHE A 99 -13.27 12.20 7.67
N SER A 100 -12.38 12.65 8.56
CA SER A 100 -11.59 13.86 8.40
C SER A 100 -10.15 13.53 8.05
N GLU A 101 -9.33 14.53 7.72
CA GLU A 101 -7.90 14.33 7.41
C GLU A 101 -7.13 13.58 8.52
N GLU A 102 -7.54 13.76 9.78
CA GLU A 102 -6.97 13.08 10.95
C GLU A 102 -7.15 11.55 10.89
N ASP A 103 -8.19 11.06 10.21
CA ASP A 103 -8.45 9.64 10.03
C ASP A 103 -7.59 9.00 8.92
N SER A 104 -6.86 9.78 8.11
CA SER A 104 -6.16 9.29 6.91
C SER A 104 -5.22 8.12 7.19
N VAL A 105 -4.40 8.21 8.25
CA VAL A 105 -3.46 7.15 8.65
C VAL A 105 -4.21 5.91 9.12
N ALA A 106 -5.22 6.06 9.96
CA ALA A 106 -6.04 4.94 10.43
C ALA A 106 -6.83 4.29 9.29
N CYS A 107 -7.28 5.07 8.31
CA CYS A 107 -7.95 4.57 7.12
C CYS A 107 -7.00 3.70 6.29
N ALA A 108 -5.78 4.15 6.04
CA ALA A 108 -4.79 3.44 5.24
C ALA A 108 -4.21 2.21 5.94
N LEU A 109 -3.93 2.28 7.25
CA LEU A 109 -3.21 1.23 7.97
C LEU A 109 -4.11 0.27 8.74
N ARG A 110 -5.32 0.70 9.13
CA ARG A 110 -6.26 -0.14 9.90
C ARG A 110 -7.44 -0.59 9.06
N LEU A 111 -8.21 0.36 8.52
CA LEU A 111 -9.41 -0.01 7.75
C LEU A 111 -9.07 -0.79 6.49
N PHE A 112 -8.09 -0.32 5.73
CA PHE A 112 -7.63 -1.03 4.53
C PHE A 112 -6.92 -2.34 4.85
N ASN A 113 -6.22 -2.46 5.99
CA ASN A 113 -5.65 -3.74 6.40
C ASN A 113 -6.75 -4.75 6.75
N SER A 114 -7.81 -4.33 7.46
CA SER A 114 -8.99 -5.18 7.71
C SER A 114 -9.65 -5.64 6.40
N TYR A 115 -9.76 -4.75 5.41
CA TYR A 115 -10.17 -5.10 4.05
C TYR A 115 -9.25 -6.14 3.42
N LEU A 116 -7.94 -5.92 3.46
CA LEU A 116 -6.95 -6.81 2.85
C LEU A 116 -7.01 -8.23 3.42
N LEU A 117 -7.06 -8.34 4.75
CA LEU A 117 -7.20 -9.62 5.45
C LEU A 117 -8.51 -10.31 5.05
N PHE A 118 -9.60 -9.55 4.94
CA PHE A 118 -10.90 -10.07 4.54
C PHE A 118 -10.90 -10.61 3.10
N VAL A 119 -10.40 -9.85 2.12
CA VAL A 119 -10.36 -10.32 0.72
C VAL A 119 -9.38 -11.49 0.53
N ARG A 120 -8.27 -11.54 1.29
CA ARG A 120 -7.37 -12.70 1.33
C ARG A 120 -8.05 -13.95 1.85
N ARG A 121 -8.93 -13.80 2.85
CA ARG A 121 -9.77 -14.90 3.35
C ARG A 121 -10.70 -15.38 2.24
N LEU A 122 -11.40 -14.48 1.54
CA LEU A 122 -12.26 -14.87 0.42
C LEU A 122 -11.49 -15.60 -0.68
N GLN A 123 -10.31 -15.09 -1.05
CA GLN A 123 -9.42 -15.67 -2.06
C GLN A 123 -9.03 -17.11 -1.70
N LYS A 124 -8.61 -17.35 -0.45
CA LYS A 124 -8.22 -18.68 0.05
C LYS A 124 -9.42 -19.62 0.21
N GLU A 125 -10.46 -19.17 0.89
CA GLU A 125 -11.64 -19.98 1.24
C GLU A 125 -12.38 -20.45 -0.03
N TYR A 126 -12.59 -19.54 -0.98
CA TYR A 126 -13.37 -19.80 -2.18
C TYR A 126 -12.53 -19.99 -3.44
N HIS A 127 -11.20 -20.01 -3.34
CA HIS A 127 -10.31 -20.19 -4.49
C HIS A 127 -10.63 -19.20 -5.63
N LEU A 128 -10.81 -17.92 -5.29
CA LEU A 128 -11.20 -16.90 -6.27
C LEU A 128 -10.16 -16.79 -7.38
N GLU A 129 -10.63 -16.66 -8.62
CA GLU A 129 -9.73 -16.50 -9.76
C GLU A 129 -9.22 -15.04 -9.85
N PRO A 130 -7.98 -14.81 -10.31
CA PRO A 130 -7.48 -13.46 -10.58
C PRO A 130 -8.23 -12.79 -11.74
N ALA A 131 -8.95 -11.70 -11.46
CA ALA A 131 -9.69 -10.94 -12.46
C ALA A 131 -8.77 -9.99 -13.23
N GLY A 132 -8.61 -10.24 -14.53
CA GLY A 132 -7.83 -9.35 -15.41
C GLY A 132 -6.31 -9.38 -15.17
N SER A 133 -5.82 -10.35 -14.39
CA SER A 133 -4.39 -10.56 -14.17
C SER A 133 -3.69 -10.90 -15.49
N GLN A 134 -2.47 -10.38 -15.66
CA GLN A 134 -1.58 -10.73 -16.77
C GLN A 134 -0.56 -11.81 -16.36
N GLY A 135 -0.84 -12.52 -15.25
CA GLY A 135 0.04 -13.53 -14.67
C GLY A 135 1.36 -12.92 -14.22
N VAL A 136 2.46 -13.43 -14.76
CA VAL A 136 3.84 -13.03 -14.41
C VAL A 136 4.13 -11.55 -14.74
N TRP A 137 3.32 -10.92 -15.59
CA TRP A 137 3.48 -9.51 -15.99
C TRP A 137 2.67 -8.52 -15.14
N SER A 138 1.77 -8.99 -14.29
CA SER A 138 1.13 -8.16 -13.27
C SER A 138 2.05 -7.96 -12.07
N LEU A 139 1.80 -6.89 -11.31
CA LEU A 139 2.49 -6.66 -10.03
C LEU A 139 2.17 -7.78 -9.03
N ASP A 140 0.89 -8.08 -8.89
CA ASP A 140 0.32 -9.15 -8.07
C ASP A 140 -0.97 -9.65 -8.74
N ASP A 141 -1.45 -10.84 -8.36
CA ASP A 141 -2.64 -11.43 -8.95
C ASP A 141 -3.92 -10.65 -8.58
N PHE A 142 -3.95 -10.02 -7.40
CA PHE A 142 -5.17 -9.47 -6.82
C PHE A 142 -5.09 -8.00 -6.43
N GLN A 143 -3.96 -7.55 -5.86
CA GLN A 143 -3.85 -6.24 -5.21
C GLN A 143 -2.83 -5.33 -5.89
N PHE A 144 -2.94 -4.03 -5.65
CA PHE A 144 -1.95 -3.05 -6.10
C PHE A 144 -1.67 -1.99 -5.02
N VAL A 145 -2.72 -1.43 -4.43
CA VAL A 145 -2.61 -0.34 -3.45
C VAL A 145 -1.76 -0.66 -2.22
N PRO A 146 -1.75 -1.88 -1.60
CA PRO A 146 -0.90 -2.13 -0.45
C PRO A 146 0.59 -2.03 -0.78
N PHE A 147 1.00 -2.25 -2.04
CA PHE A 147 2.39 -2.02 -2.45
C PHE A 147 2.73 -0.53 -2.54
N ILE A 148 1.78 0.32 -2.95
CA ILE A 148 1.95 1.77 -2.91
C ILE A 148 2.08 2.24 -1.46
N TRP A 149 1.09 1.95 -0.62
CA TRP A 149 1.12 2.43 0.76
C TRP A 149 2.23 1.80 1.60
N GLY A 150 2.52 0.52 1.40
CA GLY A 150 3.63 -0.16 2.06
C GLY A 150 5.00 0.38 1.66
N SER A 151 5.22 0.70 0.38
CA SER A 151 6.47 1.38 -0.03
C SER A 151 6.56 2.81 0.51
N ALA A 152 5.43 3.49 0.75
CA ALA A 152 5.43 4.78 1.43
C ALA A 152 5.80 4.65 2.92
N GLN A 153 5.34 3.60 3.62
CA GLN A 153 5.78 3.31 5.00
C GLN A 153 7.30 3.14 5.07
N LEU A 154 7.90 2.47 4.08
CA LEU A 154 9.33 2.19 4.01
C LEU A 154 10.14 3.36 3.40
N ALA A 155 9.50 4.40 2.87
CA ALA A 155 10.19 5.55 2.28
C ALA A 155 10.81 6.49 3.33
N PHE A 156 10.50 6.30 4.61
CA PHE A 156 11.07 7.06 5.73
C PHE A 156 11.66 6.10 6.77
N SER A 157 12.96 6.20 7.03
CA SER A 157 13.67 5.40 8.05
C SER A 157 13.42 3.89 7.96
N SER A 158 13.54 3.33 6.75
CA SER A 158 13.39 1.88 6.54
C SER A 158 14.40 1.08 7.38
N PRO A 159 13.98 -0.01 8.05
CA PRO A 159 14.90 -0.87 8.79
C PRO A 159 15.78 -1.75 7.88
N PHE A 160 15.42 -1.89 6.60
CA PHE A 160 16.17 -2.67 5.62
C PHE A 160 16.17 -2.00 4.23
N GLU A 161 17.15 -2.39 3.40
CA GLU A 161 17.26 -1.95 2.02
C GLU A 161 16.21 -2.63 1.12
N PRO A 162 15.74 -1.97 0.05
CA PRO A 162 14.76 -2.57 -0.87
C PRO A 162 15.13 -3.94 -1.42
N ALA A 163 16.41 -4.20 -1.71
CA ALA A 163 16.83 -5.49 -2.24
C ALA A 163 16.49 -6.68 -1.31
N ARG A 164 16.30 -6.41 -0.02
CA ARG A 164 16.08 -7.43 1.02
C ARG A 164 14.61 -7.75 1.31
N PHE A 165 13.63 -7.11 0.65
CA PHE A 165 12.22 -7.40 0.96
C PHE A 165 11.78 -8.83 0.60
N LEU A 166 12.60 -9.56 -0.16
CA LEU A 166 12.41 -10.96 -0.51
C LEU A 166 13.12 -11.93 0.45
N ASP A 167 13.95 -11.42 1.36
CA ASP A 167 14.68 -12.23 2.34
C ASP A 167 13.69 -12.80 3.36
N GLU A 168 13.76 -14.11 3.61
CA GLU A 168 12.85 -14.80 4.54
C GLU A 168 12.93 -14.24 5.96
N GLU A 169 14.12 -13.83 6.41
CA GLU A 169 14.33 -13.15 7.70
C GLU A 169 13.52 -11.85 7.79
N ILE A 170 13.66 -10.97 6.78
CA ILE A 170 12.94 -9.69 6.71
C ILE A 170 11.44 -9.92 6.65
N ILE A 171 10.99 -10.90 5.86
CA ILE A 171 9.56 -11.22 5.75
C ILE A 171 9.01 -11.67 7.09
N ASN A 172 9.69 -12.59 7.77
CA ASN A 172 9.23 -13.12 9.06
C ASN A 172 9.21 -12.06 10.16
N GLU A 173 10.16 -11.13 10.16
CA GLU A 173 10.23 -10.06 11.15
C GLU A 173 9.17 -8.97 10.90
N TYR A 174 8.94 -8.58 9.65
CA TYR A 174 8.22 -7.33 9.31
C TYR A 174 6.86 -7.50 8.63
N LYS A 175 6.39 -8.73 8.37
CA LYS A 175 5.11 -8.99 7.67
C LYS A 175 3.87 -8.38 8.34
N ASP A 176 3.89 -8.24 9.66
CA ASP A 176 2.77 -7.70 10.43
C ASP A 176 2.84 -6.17 10.61
N ASP A 177 4.01 -5.57 10.34
CA ASP A 177 4.27 -4.13 10.53
C ASP A 177 4.11 -3.31 9.24
N TYR A 178 4.49 -3.91 8.09
CA TYR A 178 4.52 -3.22 6.80
C TYR A 178 3.62 -3.90 5.78
N LEU A 179 2.68 -3.14 5.22
CA LEU A 179 1.72 -3.65 4.21
C LEU A 179 2.42 -4.30 3.02
N PHE A 180 3.56 -3.74 2.60
CA PHE A 180 4.34 -4.29 1.49
C PHE A 180 4.83 -5.70 1.83
N ILE A 181 5.45 -5.88 3.00
CA ILE A 181 6.03 -7.15 3.43
C ILE A 181 4.93 -8.17 3.71
N GLY A 182 3.81 -7.76 4.32
CA GLY A 182 2.64 -8.62 4.48
C GLY A 182 2.04 -9.08 3.14
N CYS A 183 2.26 -8.37 2.03
CA CYS A 183 1.91 -8.86 0.69
C CYS A 183 2.91 -9.88 0.15
N ILE A 184 4.21 -9.66 0.36
CA ILE A 184 5.24 -10.64 -0.04
C ILE A 184 5.05 -11.96 0.71
N ASP A 185 4.79 -11.91 2.02
CA ASP A 185 4.46 -13.07 2.84
C ASP A 185 3.25 -13.84 2.27
N TYR A 186 2.16 -13.13 1.95
CA TYR A 186 0.98 -13.76 1.37
C TYR A 186 1.27 -14.44 0.02
N ILE A 187 2.06 -13.80 -0.85
CA ILE A 187 2.48 -14.38 -2.14
C ILE A 187 3.25 -15.69 -1.91
N ASN A 188 4.21 -15.70 -1.00
CA ASN A 188 5.02 -16.88 -0.70
C ASN A 188 4.21 -18.05 -0.12
N GLN A 189 3.06 -17.76 0.51
CA GLN A 189 2.15 -18.81 1.01
C GLN A 189 1.28 -19.43 -0.08
N VAL A 190 0.96 -18.68 -1.14
CA VAL A 190 -0.01 -19.12 -2.16
C VAL A 190 0.65 -19.50 -3.49
N LYS A 191 1.89 -19.08 -3.73
CA LYS A 191 2.68 -19.43 -4.91
C LYS A 191 3.88 -20.26 -4.52
N THR A 192 4.17 -21.28 -5.33
CA THR A 192 5.32 -22.17 -5.15
C THR A 192 6.30 -22.01 -6.30
N GLY A 193 7.59 -22.18 -6.04
CA GLY A 193 8.65 -22.06 -7.04
C GLY A 193 9.54 -20.87 -6.78
N HIS A 194 10.42 -20.54 -7.72
CA HIS A 194 11.32 -19.40 -7.55
C HIS A 194 10.54 -18.09 -7.72
N PHE A 195 10.73 -17.11 -6.84
CA PHE A 195 9.93 -15.88 -6.82
C PHE A 195 9.92 -15.15 -8.18
N ALA A 196 11.08 -15.12 -8.85
CA ALA A 196 11.24 -14.55 -10.19
C ALA A 196 10.34 -15.19 -11.26
N GLU A 197 9.97 -16.47 -11.12
CA GLU A 197 9.17 -17.20 -12.10
C GLU A 197 7.68 -16.87 -12.02
N HIS A 198 7.18 -16.58 -10.81
CA HIS A 198 5.75 -16.36 -10.58
C HIS A 198 5.38 -14.91 -10.24
N SER A 199 6.37 -14.07 -9.90
CA SER A 199 6.21 -12.68 -9.48
C SER A 199 7.33 -11.78 -10.03
N ASN A 200 7.61 -11.91 -11.34
CA ASN A 200 8.75 -11.26 -12.00
C ASN A 200 8.78 -9.72 -11.88
N GLN A 201 7.61 -9.05 -11.89
CA GLN A 201 7.55 -7.59 -11.71
C GLN A 201 8.06 -7.19 -10.32
N LEU A 202 7.59 -7.84 -9.26
CA LEU A 202 8.08 -7.62 -7.90
C LEU A 202 9.56 -8.01 -7.77
N TRP A 203 9.98 -9.11 -8.39
CA TRP A 203 11.40 -9.48 -8.46
C TRP A 203 12.24 -8.36 -9.09
N SER A 204 11.79 -7.77 -10.19
CA SER A 204 12.48 -6.67 -10.85
C SER A 204 12.52 -5.41 -10.00
N ILE A 205 11.49 -5.17 -9.19
CA ILE A 205 11.40 -4.03 -8.27
C ILE A 205 12.43 -4.14 -7.12
N SER A 206 12.86 -5.35 -6.72
CA SER A 206 13.88 -5.51 -5.68
C SER A 206 15.23 -4.91 -6.09
N ALA A 207 15.51 -4.78 -7.40
CA ALA A 207 16.71 -4.13 -7.91
C ALA A 207 16.66 -2.58 -7.86
N VAL A 208 15.53 -1.97 -7.48
CA VAL A 208 15.39 -0.51 -7.39
C VAL A 208 16.01 -0.02 -6.08
N PRO A 209 16.96 0.93 -6.10
CA PRO A 209 17.82 1.21 -4.93
C PRO A 209 17.15 2.03 -3.82
N SER A 210 15.87 2.43 -3.95
CA SER A 210 15.23 3.33 -2.98
C SER A 210 13.73 3.12 -2.92
N TRP A 211 13.18 3.03 -1.71
CA TRP A 211 11.75 2.96 -1.45
C TRP A 211 10.97 4.16 -2.02
N THR A 212 11.53 5.36 -2.00
CA THR A 212 10.94 6.56 -2.63
C THR A 212 10.80 6.40 -4.14
N LYS A 213 11.80 5.79 -4.80
CA LYS A 213 11.76 5.51 -6.24
C LYS A 213 10.77 4.38 -6.55
N ILE A 214 10.74 3.33 -5.73
CA ILE A 214 9.77 2.23 -5.84
C ILE A 214 8.34 2.80 -5.74
N ASN A 215 8.05 3.58 -4.70
CA ASN A 215 6.73 4.18 -4.52
C ASN A 215 6.34 5.06 -5.73
N SER A 216 7.23 5.96 -6.15
CA SER A 216 6.98 6.82 -7.31
C SER A 216 6.72 6.01 -8.59
N GLY A 217 7.43 4.90 -8.79
CA GLY A 217 7.22 3.98 -9.90
C GLY A 217 5.87 3.26 -9.81
N LEU A 218 5.50 2.76 -8.64
CA LEU A 218 4.24 2.10 -8.38
C LEU A 218 3.04 3.04 -8.58
N VAL A 219 3.12 4.30 -8.14
CA VAL A 219 2.08 5.30 -8.39
C VAL A 219 1.87 5.52 -9.90
N LYS A 220 2.96 5.68 -10.66
CA LYS A 220 2.88 5.84 -12.13
C LYS A 220 2.32 4.58 -12.80
N MET A 221 2.74 3.40 -12.34
CA MET A 221 2.24 2.12 -12.82
C MET A 221 0.75 1.96 -12.51
N TYR A 222 0.26 2.34 -11.34
CA TYR A 222 -1.16 2.33 -10.99
C TYR A 222 -2.00 3.23 -11.91
N GLN A 223 -1.52 4.45 -12.16
CA GLN A 223 -2.18 5.39 -13.07
C GLN A 223 -2.33 4.81 -14.47
N LYS A 224 -1.28 4.18 -14.99
CA LYS A 224 -1.26 3.62 -16.34
C LYS A 224 -2.01 2.28 -16.45
N GLU A 225 -1.73 1.36 -15.54
CA GLU A 225 -2.14 -0.04 -15.65
C GLU A 225 -3.50 -0.31 -14.98
N ILE A 226 -3.95 0.57 -14.08
CA ILE A 226 -5.26 0.45 -13.42
C ILE A 226 -6.20 1.57 -13.89
N LEU A 227 -5.88 2.82 -13.55
CA LEU A 227 -6.78 3.96 -13.77
C LEU A 227 -6.96 4.35 -15.25
N SER A 228 -6.01 3.98 -16.12
CA SER A 228 -6.09 4.23 -17.56
C SER A 228 -6.47 2.99 -18.38
N LYS A 229 -6.77 1.86 -17.72
CA LYS A 229 -7.21 0.63 -18.41
C LYS A 229 -8.71 0.55 -18.47
N TYR A 230 -9.25 0.64 -19.70
CA TYR A 230 -10.68 0.49 -19.96
C TYR A 230 -11.30 -0.79 -19.35
N PRO A 231 -10.69 -1.99 -19.46
CA PRO A 231 -11.29 -3.20 -18.90
C PRO A 231 -11.54 -3.15 -17.39
N ILE A 232 -10.79 -2.31 -16.66
CA ILE A 232 -10.96 -2.08 -15.23
C ILE A 232 -11.95 -0.92 -15.02
N MET A 233 -11.69 0.22 -15.65
CA MET A 233 -12.46 1.45 -15.45
C MET A 233 -13.91 1.37 -15.94
N GLN A 234 -14.24 0.46 -16.88
CA GLN A 234 -15.63 0.24 -17.32
C GLN A 234 -16.56 -0.21 -16.17
N HIS A 235 -16.00 -0.71 -15.07
CA HIS A 235 -16.74 -1.13 -13.88
C HIS A 235 -16.78 -0.07 -12.78
N ALA A 236 -16.08 1.06 -12.95
CA ALA A 236 -16.09 2.14 -11.97
C ALA A 236 -17.46 2.83 -11.93
N LEU A 237 -18.00 3.00 -10.74
CA LEU A 237 -19.28 3.67 -10.51
C LEU A 237 -19.04 5.17 -10.23
N PHE A 238 -19.88 6.03 -10.80
CA PHE A 238 -19.81 7.47 -10.60
C PHE A 238 -21.15 8.01 -10.11
N GLY A 239 -21.10 8.90 -9.13
CA GLY A 239 -22.27 9.43 -8.42
C GLY A 239 -22.06 10.87 -7.97
N LYS A 240 -22.73 11.25 -6.89
CA LYS A 240 -22.68 12.61 -6.32
C LYS A 240 -21.32 12.88 -5.67
N LEU A 241 -20.72 11.89 -5.00
CA LEU A 241 -19.43 12.01 -4.32
C LEU A 241 -18.28 11.89 -5.31
N LEU A 242 -18.30 10.87 -6.18
CA LEU A 242 -17.29 10.69 -7.23
C LEU A 242 -17.91 10.97 -8.59
N ARG A 243 -17.84 12.25 -9.00
CA ARG A 243 -18.44 12.74 -10.24
C ARG A 243 -17.57 12.40 -11.44
N PHE A 244 -18.20 12.10 -12.58
CA PHE A 244 -17.53 11.87 -13.87
C PHE A 244 -17.55 13.14 -14.75
N ASP A 245 -17.34 14.29 -14.14
CA ASP A 245 -17.27 15.56 -14.85
C ASP A 245 -15.83 15.85 -15.29
N PRO A 246 -15.62 16.47 -16.47
CA PRO A 246 -14.30 16.91 -16.89
C PRO A 246 -13.69 17.88 -15.86
N VAL A 247 -12.44 17.64 -15.50
CA VAL A 247 -11.64 18.61 -14.73
C VAL A 247 -11.10 19.70 -15.66
N THR A 248 -10.83 20.88 -15.11
CA THR A 248 -10.19 21.97 -15.86
C THR A 248 -8.85 21.48 -16.44
N PRO A 249 -8.57 21.67 -17.75
CA PRO A 249 -7.28 21.32 -18.32
C PRO A 249 -6.13 21.95 -17.53
N GLY A 250 -5.09 21.15 -17.24
CA GLY A 250 -3.96 21.60 -16.42
C GLY A 250 -4.18 21.55 -14.90
N THR A 251 -5.28 20.96 -14.42
CA THR A 251 -5.45 20.69 -12.98
C THR A 251 -4.29 19.85 -12.46
N ALA A 252 -3.47 20.45 -11.59
CA ALA A 252 -2.36 19.76 -10.96
C ALA A 252 -2.87 18.72 -9.97
N LEU A 253 -2.39 17.49 -10.09
CA LEU A 253 -2.65 16.48 -9.07
C LEU A 253 -1.67 16.69 -7.90
N PRO A 254 -2.16 16.69 -6.64
CA PRO A 254 -1.28 16.77 -5.49
C PRO A 254 -0.33 15.56 -5.49
N VAL A 255 0.95 15.82 -5.24
CA VAL A 255 1.98 14.80 -5.14
C VAL A 255 2.33 14.63 -3.67
N ALA A 256 2.19 13.41 -3.16
CA ALA A 256 2.61 13.08 -1.80
C ALA A 256 4.12 13.31 -1.66
N ARG A 257 4.53 14.04 -0.61
CA ARG A 257 5.94 14.17 -0.25
C ARG A 257 6.32 13.01 0.65
N LEU A 258 7.17 12.12 0.15
CA LEU A 258 7.69 10.98 0.91
C LEU A 258 8.97 11.37 1.67
N GLY A 259 9.28 10.61 2.72
CA GLY A 259 10.52 10.79 3.49
C GLY A 259 10.46 11.90 4.53
N PHE A 260 9.27 12.36 4.92
CA PHE A 260 9.09 13.35 5.98
C PHE A 260 7.91 12.96 6.88
N ILE A 261 8.02 13.25 8.17
CA ILE A 261 6.93 13.11 9.13
C ILE A 261 6.01 14.32 9.01
N HIS A 262 4.69 14.10 8.90
CA HIS A 262 3.72 15.19 8.89
C HIS A 262 3.69 15.90 10.26
N PRO A 263 3.77 17.24 10.33
CA PRO A 263 3.89 17.98 11.61
C PRO A 263 2.78 17.72 12.63
N THR A 264 1.62 17.21 12.22
CA THR A 264 0.52 16.92 13.15
C THR A 264 0.77 15.70 14.04
N SER A 265 1.75 14.85 13.72
CA SER A 265 2.05 13.65 14.53
C SER A 265 2.87 13.93 15.80
N THR A 266 3.31 15.16 16.05
CA THR A 266 4.10 15.51 17.25
C THR A 266 3.28 15.96 18.46
N SER A 267 1.95 15.87 18.40
CA SER A 267 1.07 16.34 19.49
C SER A 267 0.35 15.23 20.28
N SER A 268 0.97 14.07 20.51
CA SER A 268 0.45 13.11 21.52
C SER A 268 1.41 11.97 21.92
N SER A 269 2.67 12.25 22.27
CA SER A 269 3.46 11.28 23.06
C SER A 269 4.60 11.94 23.82
N SER A 270 4.27 12.55 24.95
CA SER A 270 5.25 12.87 25.99
C SER A 270 4.66 12.62 27.36
N THR A 271 4.66 11.35 27.81
CA THR A 271 5.07 10.99 29.18
C THR A 271 5.10 9.47 29.44
N SER A 272 6.22 9.05 30.06
CA SER A 272 6.47 7.77 30.76
C SER A 272 6.85 6.59 29.85
N ARG A 273 7.95 5.84 30.05
CA ARG A 273 8.92 5.71 31.15
C ARG A 273 10.31 5.39 30.59
N MET A 274 11.34 6.03 31.12
CA MET A 274 12.72 5.53 31.07
C MET A 274 12.85 4.31 31.99
N GLY A 275 13.47 3.25 31.47
CA GLY A 275 14.08 2.16 32.22
C GLY A 275 15.44 1.86 31.60
N SER A 276 16.48 2.02 32.39
CA SER A 276 17.90 2.03 32.03
C SER A 276 18.40 0.82 31.24
N GLN A 277 19.38 1.06 30.35
CA GLN A 277 20.66 0.36 30.44
C GLN A 277 21.79 1.19 29.84
N VAL A 278 22.79 1.42 30.68
CA VAL A 278 24.02 2.17 30.47
C VAL A 278 25.02 1.25 29.75
N LEU A 279 25.67 1.74 28.70
CA LEU A 279 26.98 1.25 28.29
C LEU A 279 27.93 2.44 28.17
N GLU A 280 28.86 2.43 29.12
CA GLU A 280 29.93 3.37 29.42
C GLU A 280 31.03 3.26 28.36
N LEU A 281 31.51 4.39 27.81
CA LEU A 281 32.87 4.48 27.29
C LEU A 281 33.57 5.71 27.85
N LYS A 282 34.70 5.44 28.49
CA LYS A 282 35.50 6.26 29.40
C LYS A 282 36.13 7.48 28.70
N LYS A 283 36.07 8.62 29.40
CA LYS A 283 37.02 9.72 29.26
C LYS A 283 38.38 9.31 29.85
N LEU A 284 39.45 9.64 29.14
CA LEU A 284 40.78 9.84 29.69
C LEU A 284 41.09 11.33 29.53
N ASP A 285 41.26 12.02 30.67
CA ASP A 285 41.75 13.38 30.77
C ASP A 285 43.17 13.36 31.37
N THR A 286 43.89 14.46 31.12
CA THR A 286 45.14 14.95 31.76
C THR A 286 46.44 14.32 31.23
N ASP A 287 47.54 15.04 30.97
CA ASP A 287 47.95 16.42 31.24
C ASP A 287 49.22 16.74 30.40
N GLY A 288 49.59 18.02 30.26
CA GLY A 288 51.00 18.40 30.07
C GLY A 288 51.36 19.40 28.96
N GLY A 289 51.50 20.68 29.35
CA GLY A 289 52.78 21.40 29.21
C GLY A 289 53.09 22.22 27.93
N ASN A 290 52.90 23.54 28.04
CA ASN A 290 53.71 24.67 27.53
C ASN A 290 54.88 24.41 26.55
N SER A 291 54.97 25.20 25.46
CA SER A 291 55.88 26.38 25.35
C SER A 291 56.12 26.88 23.91
N THR A 292 56.03 28.21 23.74
CA THR A 292 56.87 29.16 22.94
C THR A 292 57.01 29.10 21.41
N GLU A 293 56.83 30.30 20.81
CA GLU A 293 57.61 30.94 19.71
C GLU A 293 57.60 30.26 18.32
N SER A 294 57.75 30.90 17.16
CA SER A 294 57.88 32.29 16.68
C SER A 294 58.04 32.20 15.15
N SER A 295 57.30 33.02 14.39
CA SER A 295 57.70 33.67 13.12
C SER A 295 58.02 32.89 11.82
N LYS A 296 57.70 33.58 10.70
CA LYS A 296 58.23 33.49 9.32
C LYS A 296 57.74 32.33 8.44
N SER A 297 57.58 32.44 7.12
CA SER A 297 57.46 33.50 6.09
C SER A 297 57.48 32.75 4.74
N GLU A 298 56.76 33.25 3.72
CA GLU A 298 57.06 33.05 2.27
C GLU A 298 56.99 31.59 1.72
N ASP A 299 56.69 31.25 0.48
CA ASP A 299 56.40 31.96 -0.76
C ASP A 299 55.75 30.96 -1.75
N LEU A 300 55.03 31.51 -2.74
CA LEU A 300 54.94 31.15 -4.17
C LEU A 300 55.29 29.70 -4.63
N ASN A 301 54.46 29.08 -5.48
CA ASN A 301 54.60 29.21 -6.94
C ASN A 301 53.59 28.36 -7.76
N GLU A 302 53.37 28.85 -8.98
CA GLU A 302 52.51 28.42 -10.08
C GLU A 302 52.79 27.01 -10.64
N GLY A 303 51.83 26.48 -11.41
CA GLY A 303 52.04 25.33 -12.29
C GLY A 303 50.85 25.03 -13.21
N GLN A 304 50.84 25.66 -14.38
CA GLN A 304 49.95 25.39 -15.53
C GLN A 304 50.00 23.94 -16.06
N LYS A 305 48.89 23.50 -16.70
CA LYS A 305 48.79 22.54 -17.83
C LYS A 305 47.31 22.55 -18.29
N VAL A 306 46.87 23.18 -19.37
CA VAL A 306 47.07 22.96 -20.83
C VAL A 306 46.63 21.58 -21.34
N GLU A 307 45.52 21.62 -22.09
CA GLU A 307 45.05 20.80 -23.23
C GLU A 307 45.02 19.27 -23.15
N ALA A 308 43.89 18.64 -23.52
CA ALA A 308 43.52 18.38 -24.92
C ALA A 308 42.22 17.57 -25.02
N ASP A 309 41.37 17.97 -25.96
CA ASP A 309 40.19 17.26 -26.46
C ASP A 309 40.60 16.19 -27.50
N PRO A 310 39.82 15.12 -27.71
CA PRO A 310 39.57 14.73 -29.09
C PRO A 310 38.13 14.28 -29.39
N THR A 311 37.49 15.03 -30.30
CA THR A 311 36.81 14.60 -31.54
C THR A 311 36.50 13.11 -31.79
N SER A 312 35.18 12.83 -31.86
CA SER A 312 34.37 12.30 -32.99
C SER A 312 34.88 11.24 -34.00
N LYS A 313 33.96 10.30 -34.32
CA LYS A 313 33.78 9.42 -35.52
C LYS A 313 34.70 8.18 -35.58
N SER A 314 34.30 6.98 -36.02
CA SER A 314 33.16 6.44 -36.79
C SER A 314 33.22 4.90 -36.78
N HIS A 315 32.07 4.22 -36.71
CA HIS A 315 31.55 3.18 -37.63
C HIS A 315 30.40 2.40 -37.00
#